data_AF-A0A3Q9IJ57-F1
#
_entry.id   AF-A0A3Q9IJ57-F1
#
_cell.length_a   1.000
_cell.length_b   1.000
_cell.length_c   1.000
_cell.angle_alpha   90.00
_cell.angle_beta   90.00
_cell.angle_gamma   90.00
#
_symmetry.space_group_name_H-M   'P 1'
#
loop_
_entity.id
_entity.type
_entity.pdbx_description
1 polymer ?
#
loop_
_entity_poly.entity_id
_entity_poly.type
_entity_poly.pdbx_seq_one_letter_code
_entity_poly.pdbx_strand_id
1 'polypeptide(L)'
;MSQHQVGGLEAAFQNSQSGKGIALDDVNRLKEFAAYTRTRDAVVCNVETFEVRGDDWITRTDLSIYQGGAEEQALPSAQRIALSEEALQEVLDAIEYEGVVCRFQVWTDALCGDELGSAPNP
;
A
#
# COMPACT_ATOMS: atom_id res chain seq x y z
N MET A 1 25.35 0.01 -2.32
CA MET A 1 23.90 0.00 -2.50
C MET A 1 23.57 -1.07 -3.53
N SER A 2 22.88 -2.13 -3.10
CA SER A 2 22.83 -3.42 -3.82
C SER A 2 21.80 -3.39 -4.94
N GLN A 3 22.21 -3.65 -6.18
CA GLN A 3 21.37 -3.66 -7.38
C GLN A 3 20.30 -4.78 -7.39
N HIS A 4 20.26 -5.64 -6.35
CA HIS A 4 19.30 -6.74 -6.22
C HIS A 4 17.95 -6.33 -5.61
N GLN A 5 17.82 -5.13 -5.01
CA GLN A 5 16.61 -4.73 -4.28
C GLN A 5 15.59 -4.01 -5.18
N VAL A 6 16.04 -3.29 -6.21
CA VAL A 6 15.18 -2.48 -7.10
C VAL A 6 14.37 -3.35 -8.07
N GLY A 7 14.95 -4.45 -8.57
CA GLY A 7 14.24 -5.39 -9.46
C GLY A 7 13.11 -6.14 -8.77
N GLY A 8 13.21 -6.34 -7.44
CA GLY A 8 12.16 -6.96 -6.65
C GLY A 8 10.93 -6.06 -6.46
N LEU A 9 11.15 -4.77 -6.19
CA LEU A 9 10.06 -3.81 -5.97
C LEU A 9 9.30 -3.48 -7.25
N GLU A 10 9.98 -3.36 -8.40
CA GLU A 10 9.31 -3.18 -9.69
C GLU A 10 8.37 -4.36 -10.00
N ALA A 11 8.88 -5.59 -9.90
CA ALA A 11 8.06 -6.77 -10.16
C ALA A 11 6.89 -6.88 -9.16
N ALA A 12 7.14 -6.57 -7.88
CA ALA A 12 6.09 -6.51 -6.87
C ALA A 12 5.00 -5.49 -7.21
N PHE A 13 5.39 -4.31 -7.71
CA PHE A 13 4.47 -3.24 -8.10
C PHE A 13 3.62 -3.61 -9.33
N GLN A 14 4.24 -4.20 -10.35
CA GLN A 14 3.48 -4.69 -11.50
C GLN A 14 2.49 -5.79 -11.09
N ASN A 15 2.86 -6.64 -10.13
CA ASN A 15 1.99 -7.70 -9.62
C ASN A 15 0.89 -7.18 -8.68
N SER A 16 1.13 -6.13 -7.90
CA SER A 16 0.11 -5.54 -7.01
C SER A 16 -1.04 -4.88 -7.76
N GLN A 17 -0.82 -4.51 -9.03
CA GLN A 17 -1.86 -4.02 -9.94
C GLN A 17 -2.69 -5.15 -10.55
N SER A 18 -2.31 -6.42 -10.33
CA SER A 18 -3.12 -7.57 -10.73
C SER A 18 -4.30 -7.78 -9.77
N GLY A 19 -5.37 -8.42 -10.25
CA GLY A 19 -6.52 -8.76 -9.40
C GLY A 19 -6.20 -9.69 -8.21
N LYS A 20 -4.96 -10.19 -8.08
CA LYS A 20 -4.52 -11.03 -6.96
C LYS A 20 -3.69 -10.27 -5.92
N GLY A 21 -3.18 -9.08 -6.24
CA GLY A 21 -2.25 -8.35 -5.37
C GLY A 21 -0.87 -9.02 -5.27
N ILE A 22 -0.03 -8.54 -4.35
CA ILE A 22 1.29 -9.09 -4.05
C ILE A 22 1.43 -9.43 -2.56
N ALA A 23 2.09 -10.54 -2.27
CA ALA A 23 2.43 -10.93 -0.91
C ALA A 23 3.72 -10.24 -0.45
N LEU A 24 3.70 -9.63 0.75
CA LEU A 24 4.86 -9.04 1.42
C LEU A 24 5.04 -9.70 2.79
N ASP A 25 6.27 -10.14 3.07
CA ASP A 25 6.53 -11.04 4.21
C ASP A 25 6.68 -10.33 5.57
N ASP A 26 6.83 -9.00 5.59
CA ASP A 26 7.00 -8.24 6.82
C ASP A 26 6.64 -6.74 6.67
N VAL A 27 6.61 -6.05 7.80
CA VAL A 27 6.28 -4.62 7.92
C VAL A 27 7.28 -3.74 7.17
N ASN A 28 8.57 -4.08 7.16
CA ASN A 28 9.59 -3.29 6.48
C ASN A 28 9.38 -3.35 4.96
N ARG A 29 9.02 -4.51 4.43
CA ARG A 29 8.66 -4.69 3.01
C ARG A 29 7.42 -3.91 2.65
N LEU A 30 6.40 -3.89 3.51
CA LEU A 30 5.22 -3.06 3.30
C LEU A 30 5.57 -1.56 3.25
N LYS A 31 6.41 -1.08 4.19
CA LYS A 31 6.89 0.32 4.22
C LYS A 31 7.73 0.67 2.98
N GLU A 32 8.68 -0.19 2.59
CA GLU A 32 9.48 -0.03 1.37
C GLU A 32 8.59 0.02 0.12
N PHE A 33 7.59 -0.85 0.06
CA PHE A 33 6.65 -0.95 -1.05
C PHE A 33 5.75 0.28 -1.16
N ALA A 34 5.16 0.75 -0.05
CA ALA A 34 4.35 1.96 -0.02
C ALA A 34 5.15 3.23 -0.37
N ALA A 35 6.43 3.30 0.02
CA ALA A 35 7.31 4.38 -0.41
C ALA A 35 7.59 4.30 -1.92
N TYR A 36 7.71 3.09 -2.48
CA TYR A 36 7.93 2.88 -3.89
C TYR A 36 6.72 3.25 -4.76
N THR A 37 5.49 2.89 -4.33
CA THR A 37 4.26 3.21 -5.07
C THR A 37 4.07 4.71 -5.30
N ARG A 38 4.45 5.53 -4.32
CA ARG A 38 4.46 7.00 -4.44
C ARG A 38 5.33 7.52 -5.58
N THR A 39 6.43 6.83 -5.90
CA THR A 39 7.31 7.21 -7.02
C THR A 39 6.72 6.87 -8.40
N ARG A 40 5.55 6.21 -8.42
CA ARG A 40 4.89 5.67 -9.61
C ARG A 40 3.47 6.19 -9.81
N ASP A 41 3.13 7.33 -9.18
CA ASP A 41 1.80 7.92 -9.24
C ASP A 41 0.70 6.90 -8.90
N ALA A 42 0.93 6.11 -7.85
CA ALA A 42 0.04 5.07 -7.38
C ALA A 42 -0.05 5.06 -5.86
N VAL A 43 -1.17 4.56 -5.35
CA VAL A 43 -1.44 4.42 -3.93
C VAL A 43 -1.70 2.96 -3.58
N VAL A 44 -1.39 2.58 -2.36
CA VAL A 44 -1.85 1.30 -1.81
C VAL A 44 -3.35 1.43 -1.57
N CYS A 45 -4.15 0.59 -2.22
CA CYS A 45 -5.61 0.70 -2.18
C CYS A 45 -6.26 -0.38 -1.30
N ASN A 46 -5.61 -1.54 -1.14
CA ASN A 46 -6.09 -2.58 -0.24
C ASN A 46 -4.89 -3.27 0.42
N VAL A 47 -5.04 -3.61 1.70
CA VAL A 47 -4.09 -4.44 2.44
C VAL A 47 -4.86 -5.46 3.26
N GLU A 48 -4.67 -6.74 2.96
CA GLU A 48 -5.04 -7.82 3.86
C GLU A 48 -3.87 -8.15 4.77
N THR A 49 -4.14 -8.30 6.07
CA THR A 49 -3.14 -8.62 7.08
C THR A 49 -3.35 -10.03 7.63
N PHE A 50 -2.28 -10.81 7.66
CA PHE A 50 -2.23 -12.17 8.16
C PHE A 50 -1.22 -12.27 9.30
N GLU A 51 -1.66 -12.65 10.49
CA GLU A 51 -0.72 -12.97 11.58
C GLU A 51 -0.13 -14.36 11.37
N VAL A 52 1.18 -14.44 11.53
CA VAL A 52 1.95 -15.67 11.42
C VAL A 52 2.02 -16.35 12.78
N ARG A 53 1.46 -17.55 12.90
CA ARG A 53 1.52 -18.40 14.10
C ARG A 53 2.18 -19.73 13.78
N GLY A 54 3.49 -19.82 13.99
CA GLY A 54 4.27 -20.98 13.56
C GLY A 54 4.25 -21.09 12.04
N ASP A 55 3.72 -22.20 11.51
CA ASP A 55 3.56 -22.43 10.08
C ASP A 55 2.18 -21.98 9.54
N ASP A 56 1.26 -21.58 10.42
CA ASP A 56 -0.10 -21.18 10.05
C ASP A 56 -0.23 -19.66 9.84
N TRP A 57 -1.10 -19.26 8.91
CA TRP A 57 -1.44 -17.85 8.65
C TRP A 57 -2.90 -17.61 8.99
N ILE A 58 -3.15 -16.66 9.89
CA ILE A 58 -4.48 -16.34 10.37
C ILE A 58 -4.86 -14.95 9.87
N THR A 59 -5.91 -14.86 9.06
CA THR A 59 -6.48 -13.59 8.62
C THR A 59 -6.90 -12.77 9.82
N ARG A 60 -6.43 -11.53 9.90
CA ARG A 60 -6.75 -10.60 11.01
C ARG A 60 -7.70 -9.51 10.60
N THR A 61 -7.34 -8.83 9.52
CA THR A 61 -8.01 -7.61 9.08
C THR A 61 -7.83 -7.52 7.58
N ASP A 62 -8.94 -7.32 6.88
CA ASP A 62 -8.94 -6.81 5.52
C ASP A 62 -9.17 -5.31 5.62
N LEU A 63 -8.17 -4.53 5.23
CA LEU A 63 -8.29 -3.08 5.19
C LEU A 63 -8.39 -2.65 3.74
N SER A 64 -9.62 -2.33 3.37
CA SER A 64 -9.92 -1.44 2.27
C SER A 64 -9.51 -0.02 2.61
N ILE A 65 -8.25 0.28 2.29
CA ILE A 65 -7.64 1.59 2.45
C ILE A 65 -8.31 2.60 1.50
N TYR A 66 -8.69 2.12 0.31
CA TYR A 66 -9.38 2.86 -0.75
C TYR A 66 -10.02 1.85 -1.71
N GLN A 67 -11.35 1.71 -1.73
CA GLN A 67 -12.02 0.68 -2.56
C GLN A 67 -12.14 1.08 -4.03
N GLY A 68 -11.78 2.32 -4.38
CA GLY A 68 -11.93 2.81 -5.74
C GLY A 68 -13.39 2.90 -6.16
N GLY A 69 -14.29 3.13 -5.20
CA GLY A 69 -15.68 3.46 -5.49
C GLY A 69 -15.79 4.75 -6.29
N ALA A 70 -16.91 4.97 -6.98
CA ALA A 70 -17.07 6.15 -7.85
C ALA A 70 -16.87 7.49 -7.11
N GLU A 71 -17.26 7.57 -5.84
CA GLU A 71 -17.07 8.75 -4.99
C GLU A 71 -15.61 8.95 -4.60
N GLU A 72 -14.93 7.85 -4.29
CA GLU A 72 -13.51 7.86 -3.92
C GLU A 72 -12.63 8.22 -5.13
N GLN A 73 -12.97 7.73 -6.33
CA GLN A 73 -12.29 8.07 -7.59
C GLN A 73 -12.44 9.53 -8.00
N ALA A 74 -13.43 10.23 -7.46
CA ALA A 74 -13.61 11.66 -7.68
C ALA A 74 -12.73 12.53 -6.74
N LEU A 75 -12.05 11.92 -5.75
CA LEU A 75 -11.17 12.65 -4.85
C LEU A 75 -9.87 13.04 -5.57
N PRO A 76 -9.35 14.27 -5.33
CA PRO A 76 -8.05 14.66 -5.86
C PRO A 76 -6.95 13.69 -5.46
N SER A 77 -5.98 13.46 -6.37
CA SER A 77 -4.86 12.55 -6.13
C SER A 77 -4.15 12.78 -4.79
N ALA A 78 -3.92 14.03 -4.41
CA ALA A 78 -3.30 14.37 -3.11
C ALA A 78 -4.14 13.91 -1.90
N GLN A 79 -5.47 13.97 -1.99
CA GLN A 79 -6.36 13.52 -0.92
C GLN A 79 -6.42 11.99 -0.87
N ARG A 80 -6.43 11.32 -2.02
CA ARG A 80 -6.35 9.86 -2.10
C ARG A 80 -5.05 9.32 -1.49
N ILE A 81 -3.94 9.99 -1.77
CA ILE A 81 -2.62 9.72 -1.18
C ILE A 81 -2.68 9.86 0.34
N ALA A 82 -3.20 10.99 0.85
CA ALA A 82 -3.26 11.25 2.29
C ALA A 82 -4.12 10.21 3.03
N LEU A 83 -5.31 9.89 2.52
CA LEU A 83 -6.19 8.87 3.10
C LEU A 83 -5.54 7.48 3.08
N SER A 84 -4.88 7.14 1.96
CA SER A 84 -4.19 5.87 1.82
C SER A 84 -3.10 5.69 2.86
N GLU A 85 -2.33 6.74 3.10
CA GLU A 85 -1.22 6.73 4.06
C GLU A 85 -1.68 6.73 5.50
N GLU A 86 -2.70 7.51 5.84
CA GLU A 86 -3.28 7.54 7.17
C GLU A 86 -3.77 6.15 7.57
N ALA A 87 -4.59 5.53 6.72
CA ALA A 87 -5.14 4.20 6.99
C ALA A 87 -4.05 3.11 7.01
N LEU A 88 -3.04 3.19 6.13
CA LEU A 88 -1.89 2.28 6.19
C LEU A 88 -1.09 2.46 7.48
N GLN A 89 -0.89 3.70 7.93
CA GLN A 89 -0.17 3.98 9.17
C GLN A 89 -0.90 3.43 10.40
N GLU A 90 -2.23 3.52 10.46
CA GLU A 90 -3.03 2.92 11.53
C GLU A 90 -2.82 1.41 11.65
N VAL A 91 -2.73 0.70 10.53
CA VAL A 91 -2.42 -0.76 10.50
C VAL A 91 -1.03 -1.02 11.05
N LEU A 92 -0.05 -0.24 10.61
CA LEU A 92 1.34 -0.39 11.04
C LEU A 92 1.48 -0.14 12.55
N ASP A 93 0.82 0.90 13.07
CA ASP A 93 0.82 1.25 14.49
C ASP A 93 0.14 0.16 15.33
N ALA A 94 -0.97 -0.41 14.85
CA ALA A 94 -1.66 -1.51 15.53
C ALA A 94 -0.77 -2.76 15.61
N ILE A 95 -0.11 -3.14 14.50
CA ILE A 95 0.79 -4.30 14.46
C ILE A 95 1.99 -4.09 15.39
N GLU A 96 2.57 -2.89 15.39
CA GLU A 96 3.68 -2.54 16.26
C GLU A 96 3.28 -2.57 17.74
N TYR A 97 2.13 -1.98 18.08
CA TYR A 97 1.59 -1.97 19.44
C TYR A 97 1.36 -3.39 19.99
N GLU A 98 0.83 -4.28 19.16
CA GLU A 98 0.56 -5.66 19.55
C GLU A 98 1.80 -6.57 19.54
N GLY A 99 2.88 -6.16 18.87
CA GLY A 99 4.12 -6.93 18.79
C GLY A 99 3.99 -8.24 18.01
N VAL A 100 3.09 -8.29 17.01
CA VAL A 100 2.83 -9.48 16.21
C VAL A 100 3.66 -9.51 14.92
N VAL A 101 3.89 -10.72 14.41
CA VAL A 101 4.51 -10.92 13.09
C VAL A 101 3.41 -11.09 12.06
N CYS A 102 3.39 -10.21 11.06
CA CYS A 102 2.38 -10.22 10.01
C CYS A 102 3.00 -10.36 8.62
N ARG A 103 2.25 -11.05 7.75
CA ARG A 103 2.37 -10.97 6.29
C ARG A 103 1.22 -10.17 5.74
N PHE A 104 1.40 -9.65 4.53
CA PHE A 104 0.45 -8.76 3.89
C PHE A 104 0.15 -9.23 2.48
N GLN A 105 -1.10 -9.13 2.06
CA GLN A 105 -1.48 -9.12 0.65
C GLN A 105 -1.85 -7.69 0.27
N VAL A 106 -1.21 -7.14 -0.76
CA VAL A 106 -1.26 -5.70 -1.06
C VAL A 106 -1.70 -5.46 -2.50
N TRP A 107 -2.60 -4.52 -2.68
CA TRP A 107 -3.04 -4.03 -3.98
C TRP A 107 -2.74 -2.54 -4.12
N THR A 108 -2.52 -2.12 -5.36
CA THR A 108 -2.26 -0.72 -5.69
C THR A 108 -3.22 -0.25 -6.76
N ASP A 109 -3.67 0.98 -6.62
CA ASP A 109 -4.45 1.67 -7.64
C ASP A 109 -3.65 2.82 -8.25
N ALA A 110 -3.82 3.02 -9.55
CA ALA A 110 -3.20 4.13 -10.25
C ALA A 110 -3.93 5.44 -9.91
N LEU A 111 -3.16 6.51 -9.75
CA LEU A 111 -3.72 7.84 -9.70
C LEU A 111 -3.94 8.30 -11.14
N CYS A 112 -5.21 8.39 -11.57
CA CYS A 112 -5.54 9.04 -12.84
C CYS A 112 -5.22 10.54 -12.72
N GLY A 113 -4.54 11.08 -13.73
CA GLY A 113 -4.02 12.44 -13.74
C GLY A 113 -5.10 13.52 -13.65
N ASP A 114 -5.46 13.87 -12.42
CA ASP A 114 -5.58 15.28 -12.09
C ASP A 114 -4.16 15.84 -12.15
N GLU A 115 -3.94 16.89 -12.94
CA GLU A 115 -2.69 17.63 -12.91
C GLU A 115 -2.32 17.85 -11.44
N LEU A 116 -1.17 17.32 -10.99
CA LEU A 116 -0.57 17.65 -9.71
C LEU A 116 -0.63 19.17 -9.61
N GLY A 117 -1.57 19.67 -8.80
CA GLY A 117 -2.08 21.02 -8.92
C GLY A 117 -0.93 21.98 -9.08
N SER A 118 -0.93 22.73 -10.19
CA SER A 118 -0.05 23.89 -10.35
C SER A 118 -0.11 24.66 -9.04
N ALA A 119 1.02 24.73 -8.33
CA ALA A 119 1.13 25.51 -7.12
C ALA A 119 0.52 26.90 -7.40
N PRO A 120 -0.30 27.48 -6.50
CA PRO A 120 -0.71 28.86 -6.68
C PRO A 120 0.56 29.70 -6.74
N ASN A 121 0.79 30.31 -7.91
CA ASN A 121 1.88 31.26 -8.12
C ASN A 121 1.75 32.36 -7.05
N PRO A 122 2.83 32.76 -6.35
CA PRO A 122 2.78 33.72 -5.25
C PRO A 122 2.23 35.09 -5.67
#